data_AF-A0A8H5M7X0-F1
#
_entry.id   AF-A0A8H5M7X0-F1
#
_cell.length_a   1.000
_cell.length_b   1.000
_cell.length_c   1.000
_cell.angle_alpha   90.00
_cell.angle_beta   90.00
_cell.angle_gamma   90.00
#
_symmetry.space_group_name_H-M   'P 1'
#
loop_
_entity.id
_entity.type
_entity.pdbx_description
1 polymer ?
#
loop_
_entity_poly.entity_id
_entity_poly.type
_entity_poly.pdbx_seq_one_letter_code
_entity_poly.pdbx_strand_id
1 'polypeptide(L)'
;MARPHRPTPLSASSSPPYSATSAYEHQSLTPRTPRSRSGAYDEISLTDDEDEDDDDGESQNHSAAPLLPSSISPTVSSPGRLAKDQFDWSMGLNRLSGEMILERLPVVVGCVIAGLFFFLAFIAYSYPGSLEDYVGINSTIVNPYFSSPSTTDPSLLISYANYTSFPLLPNEYVSECYKITQGLMHPMKYWGEPGVPVKDVPHLSPQKGICSSTVTYMLDGRIGLASDLALIAQIAALARERNRTLLIDDTNWNRGKWTDHFQDVRQTQPGPEPDCLPPPPEELVAHWIVNSHTAKFHLGPGFSNNYEDPYAHNLNRIKPIFLRAAASLSETIRPNEENARLIKEARKELKEFIISVSAPASASSSSSPSSSPPSSSSSSSSSSSSSSSSYISVHIRRGDQKAAFTKGPEGYVPLENYVQAVEDARVRYFGDTEESPGDQDAGATAVVYVASDDLEAVESFDSLIKAGTGTNGRVRLTTFSLSKSKSPALVSLQQTQMKGGYVQVEFEKMEVGDDERVKLTRGTVVDLALVGGVWNEDGEAVEESGGEGGSGEREGEAVVKPQAVVCTIGSSICLLSAIPLTWSGAFGDMDPKGLGYPNRDQQRWLDIDERGAIVPAWRAFRMF
;
A
#
# COMPACT_ATOMS: atom_id res chain seq x y z
N MET A 1 -7.05 -45.16 23.50
CA MET A 1 -5.81 -44.36 23.32
C MET A 1 -6.16 -43.20 22.39
N ALA A 2 -6.16 -42.00 22.95
CA ALA A 2 -6.74 -40.79 22.36
C ALA A 2 -5.80 -40.11 21.36
N ARG A 3 -6.36 -39.62 20.25
CA ARG A 3 -5.69 -38.76 19.26
C ARG A 3 -5.74 -37.30 19.75
N PRO A 4 -4.64 -36.52 19.65
CA PRO A 4 -4.72 -35.09 19.89
C PRO A 4 -5.31 -34.38 18.65
N HIS A 5 -6.39 -33.64 18.88
CA HIS A 5 -7.01 -32.72 17.93
C HIS A 5 -6.19 -31.42 17.83
N ARG A 6 -6.00 -30.92 16.60
CA ARG A 6 -5.56 -29.55 16.30
C ARG A 6 -6.77 -28.75 15.79
N PRO A 7 -6.95 -27.47 16.17
CA PRO A 7 -8.18 -26.74 15.83
C PRO A 7 -8.19 -26.28 14.38
N THR A 8 -9.33 -26.50 13.72
CA THR A 8 -9.73 -25.92 12.44
C THR A 8 -10.45 -24.59 12.71
N PRO A 9 -10.37 -23.58 11.81
CA PRO A 9 -11.08 -22.33 11.99
C PRO A 9 -12.60 -22.54 11.86
N LEU A 10 -13.34 -21.81 12.71
CA LEU A 10 -14.79 -21.82 12.79
C LEU A 10 -15.40 -21.35 11.45
N SER A 11 -16.07 -22.28 10.77
CA SER A 11 -17.06 -21.98 9.74
C SER A 11 -18.40 -22.56 10.20
N ALA A 12 -19.40 -21.70 10.34
CA ALA A 12 -20.76 -22.10 10.67
C ALA A 12 -21.54 -22.39 9.38
N SER A 13 -21.79 -23.68 9.13
CA SER A 13 -23.04 -24.35 8.71
C SER A 13 -24.07 -23.57 7.85
N SER A 14 -24.81 -24.13 6.89
CA SER A 14 -24.81 -25.38 6.09
C SER A 14 -26.09 -25.32 5.23
N SER A 15 -26.04 -25.76 3.97
CA SER A 15 -27.20 -26.22 3.16
C SER A 15 -26.73 -27.00 1.92
N PRO A 16 -27.53 -27.95 1.38
CA PRO A 16 -27.06 -29.15 0.67
C PRO A 16 -26.95 -28.99 -0.88
N PRO A 17 -26.44 -30.01 -1.61
CA PRO A 17 -25.75 -29.79 -2.88
C PRO A 17 -26.68 -29.90 -4.10
N TYR A 18 -26.46 -29.02 -5.08
CA TYR A 18 -26.90 -29.22 -6.46
C TYR A 18 -25.70 -29.53 -7.36
N SER A 19 -25.84 -30.66 -8.05
CA SER A 19 -24.94 -31.18 -9.07
C SER A 19 -25.10 -30.38 -10.36
N ALA A 20 -24.00 -29.86 -10.94
CA ALA A 20 -23.97 -29.45 -12.34
C ALA A 20 -22.54 -29.53 -12.91
N THR A 21 -22.41 -30.41 -13.88
CA THR A 21 -21.29 -30.67 -14.77
C THR A 21 -21.02 -29.52 -15.74
N SER A 22 -19.75 -29.16 -15.95
CA SER A 22 -19.21 -28.46 -17.14
C SER A 22 -17.69 -28.28 -16.93
N ALA A 23 -16.77 -29.17 -17.34
CA ALA A 23 -16.41 -29.57 -18.70
C ALA A 23 -15.98 -28.39 -19.61
N TYR A 24 -14.83 -27.77 -19.33
CA TYR A 24 -13.96 -27.18 -20.37
C TYR A 24 -12.47 -27.35 -20.02
N GLU A 25 -11.91 -28.44 -20.54
CA GLU A 25 -10.69 -28.49 -21.35
C GLU A 25 -9.51 -27.56 -20.97
N HIS A 26 -8.60 -28.07 -20.14
CA HIS A 26 -7.26 -27.52 -19.96
C HIS A 26 -6.40 -27.77 -21.22
N GLN A 27 -6.10 -26.71 -21.96
CA GLN A 27 -5.01 -26.71 -22.94
C GLN A 27 -3.70 -26.40 -22.22
N SER A 28 -2.88 -27.44 -22.01
CA SER A 28 -1.53 -27.34 -21.46
C SER A 28 -0.57 -26.78 -22.51
N LEU A 29 -0.18 -25.52 -22.39
CA LEU A 29 0.95 -24.96 -23.13
C LEU A 29 2.15 -24.80 -22.19
N THR A 30 3.12 -25.69 -22.34
CA THR A 30 4.45 -25.60 -21.73
C THR A 30 5.20 -24.36 -22.26
N PRO A 31 5.77 -23.49 -21.43
CA PRO A 31 6.71 -22.49 -21.90
C PRO A 31 8.10 -23.13 -22.07
N ARG A 32 8.54 -23.22 -23.34
CA ARG A 32 9.97 -23.25 -23.68
C ARG A 32 10.55 -21.87 -23.35
N THR A 33 11.73 -21.84 -22.75
CA THR A 33 12.58 -20.65 -22.71
C THR A 33 12.88 -20.16 -24.13
N PRO A 34 12.95 -18.83 -24.33
CA PRO A 34 14.09 -18.36 -25.09
C PRO A 34 14.73 -17.08 -24.54
N ARG A 35 16.05 -17.08 -24.72
CA ARG A 35 16.98 -15.96 -24.66
C ARG A 35 16.50 -14.72 -25.44
N SER A 36 16.89 -13.57 -24.92
CA SER A 36 17.31 -12.33 -25.60
C SER A 36 16.42 -11.75 -26.71
N ARG A 37 15.84 -10.56 -26.45
CA ARG A 37 15.81 -9.50 -27.47
C ARG A 37 15.73 -8.11 -26.86
N SER A 38 16.82 -7.38 -27.06
CA SER A 38 17.00 -5.94 -26.96
C SER A 38 16.33 -5.22 -28.15
N GLY A 39 15.74 -4.06 -27.89
CA GLY A 39 15.45 -2.98 -28.84
C GLY A 39 15.32 -1.70 -28.01
N ALA A 40 16.27 -0.76 -28.12
CA ALA A 40 16.35 0.30 -29.12
C ALA A 40 15.58 1.55 -28.65
N TYR A 41 16.32 2.51 -28.11
CA TYR A 41 15.87 3.88 -27.90
C TYR A 41 16.85 4.79 -28.62
N ASP A 42 16.30 5.73 -29.40
CA ASP A 42 17.02 6.74 -30.17
C ASP A 42 17.77 7.72 -29.26
N GLU A 43 19.02 8.00 -29.62
CA GLU A 43 19.80 9.14 -29.12
C GLU A 43 19.16 10.45 -29.58
N ILE A 44 18.72 11.28 -28.62
CA ILE A 44 18.54 12.71 -28.83
C ILE A 44 19.79 13.39 -28.28
N SER A 45 20.56 13.96 -29.20
CA SER A 45 21.74 14.79 -28.96
C SER A 45 21.33 16.03 -28.14
N LEU A 46 21.92 16.19 -26.96
CA LEU A 46 21.95 17.46 -26.23
C LEU A 46 23.41 17.87 -26.05
N THR A 47 23.67 19.09 -26.48
CA THR A 47 24.93 19.81 -26.47
C THR A 47 25.40 20.09 -25.05
N ASP A 48 26.68 19.81 -24.82
CA ASP A 48 27.47 20.24 -23.68
C ASP A 48 27.48 21.77 -23.59
N ASP A 49 27.12 22.30 -22.43
CA ASP A 49 27.69 23.54 -21.91
C ASP A 49 28.21 23.21 -20.52
N GLU A 50 29.54 23.30 -20.42
CA GLU A 50 30.38 23.11 -19.26
C GLU A 50 30.09 24.22 -18.23
N ASP A 51 30.02 23.86 -16.94
CA ASP A 51 30.62 24.67 -15.87
C ASP A 51 30.81 23.80 -14.62
N GLU A 52 31.99 23.99 -14.06
CA GLU A 52 32.74 23.19 -13.08
C GLU A 52 32.18 23.34 -11.65
N ASP A 53 32.24 22.26 -10.85
CA ASP A 53 32.96 22.24 -9.55
C ASP A 53 32.60 21.00 -8.69
N ASP A 54 33.65 20.20 -8.48
CA ASP A 54 34.08 19.44 -7.29
C ASP A 54 33.25 18.29 -6.66
N ASP A 55 33.86 17.09 -6.79
CA ASP A 55 34.13 16.03 -5.79
C ASP A 55 32.97 15.61 -4.83
N ASP A 56 32.48 14.37 -4.80
CA ASP A 56 33.21 13.18 -4.35
C ASP A 56 32.66 11.89 -4.98
N GLY A 57 33.56 10.99 -5.38
CA GLY A 57 33.24 9.78 -6.14
C GLY A 57 32.74 8.58 -5.33
N GLU A 58 31.78 7.85 -5.90
CA GLU A 58 31.65 6.40 -5.71
C GLU A 58 31.41 5.67 -7.05
N SER A 59 32.41 4.86 -7.37
CA SER A 59 32.63 4.00 -8.53
C SER A 59 31.46 3.07 -8.90
N GLN A 60 30.88 3.26 -10.10
CA GLN A 60 30.10 2.24 -10.79
C GLN A 60 31.01 1.37 -11.67
N ASN A 61 31.14 0.09 -11.33
CA ASN A 61 31.80 -0.92 -12.16
C ASN A 61 30.92 -1.29 -13.36
N HIS A 62 31.19 -0.70 -14.52
CA HIS A 62 30.76 -1.24 -15.81
C HIS A 62 31.89 -2.11 -16.39
N SER A 63 31.59 -3.38 -16.65
CA SER A 63 32.46 -4.27 -17.43
C SER A 63 31.64 -4.93 -18.52
N ALA A 64 31.74 -4.41 -19.73
CA ALA A 64 31.41 -5.13 -20.96
C ALA A 64 32.36 -4.66 -22.06
N ALA A 65 33.45 -5.41 -22.25
CA ALA A 65 34.28 -5.32 -23.44
C ALA A 65 33.70 -6.25 -24.53
N PRO A 66 33.49 -5.79 -25.77
CA PRO A 66 33.15 -6.66 -26.88
C PRO A 66 34.40 -7.00 -27.70
N LEU A 67 34.75 -8.27 -27.77
CA LEU A 67 35.68 -8.80 -28.77
C LEU A 67 34.94 -9.82 -29.62
N LEU A 68 34.64 -9.48 -30.87
CA LEU A 68 35.16 -10.12 -32.08
C LEU A 68 34.28 -9.84 -33.32
N PRO A 69 34.89 -9.77 -34.51
CA PRO A 69 34.32 -9.21 -35.71
C PRO A 69 33.43 -10.17 -36.51
N SER A 70 32.50 -9.56 -37.21
CA SER A 70 31.64 -10.10 -38.26
C SER A 70 32.43 -10.71 -39.42
N SER A 71 31.97 -11.86 -39.92
CA SER A 71 32.14 -12.23 -41.32
C SER A 71 30.85 -12.89 -41.83
N ILE A 72 30.14 -12.12 -42.64
CA ILE A 72 29.03 -12.57 -43.48
C ILE A 72 29.62 -12.78 -44.87
N SER A 73 29.30 -13.92 -45.50
CA SER A 73 29.39 -14.08 -46.95
C SER A 73 28.06 -14.62 -47.46
N PRO A 74 27.48 -14.03 -48.52
CA PRO A 74 26.19 -14.41 -49.06
C PRO A 74 26.34 -15.31 -50.30
N THR A 75 25.52 -16.35 -50.40
CA THR A 75 25.29 -17.08 -51.66
C THR A 75 23.96 -17.85 -51.51
N VAL A 76 22.86 -17.48 -52.18
CA VAL A 76 22.47 -17.65 -53.61
C VAL A 76 21.46 -18.79 -53.77
N SER A 77 20.24 -18.44 -54.21
CA SER A 77 19.21 -19.24 -54.94
C SER A 77 18.65 -20.51 -54.28
N SER A 78 17.40 -20.98 -54.45
CA SER A 78 16.31 -20.74 -55.38
C SER A 78 15.01 -21.36 -54.77
N PRO A 79 13.80 -21.08 -55.28
CA PRO A 79 12.55 -21.58 -54.72
C PRO A 79 12.14 -22.92 -55.34
N GLY A 80 11.78 -23.90 -54.51
CA GLY A 80 11.38 -25.25 -54.93
C GLY A 80 10.19 -25.78 -54.14
N ARG A 81 9.11 -26.09 -54.87
CA ARG A 81 7.84 -26.67 -54.43
C ARG A 81 7.96 -28.11 -53.88
N LEU A 82 6.85 -28.52 -53.22
CA LEU A 82 6.30 -29.89 -53.13
C LEU A 82 7.02 -30.90 -52.21
N ALA A 83 6.34 -31.30 -51.13
CA ALA A 83 5.78 -32.65 -50.99
C ALA A 83 5.01 -32.78 -49.66
N LYS A 84 3.81 -33.35 -49.75
CA LYS A 84 2.90 -33.67 -48.66
C LYS A 84 3.07 -35.17 -48.40
N ASP A 85 3.91 -35.53 -47.45
CA ASP A 85 4.07 -36.94 -47.04
C ASP A 85 3.31 -37.20 -45.74
N GLN A 86 2.32 -38.08 -45.86
CA GLN A 86 1.63 -38.73 -44.76
C GLN A 86 2.64 -39.59 -43.99
N PHE A 87 2.82 -39.30 -42.70
CA PHE A 87 3.59 -40.14 -41.81
C PHE A 87 2.66 -41.15 -41.13
N ASP A 88 2.76 -42.41 -41.56
CA ASP A 88 2.01 -43.55 -41.06
C ASP A 88 2.66 -44.09 -39.77
N TRP A 89 1.91 -44.15 -38.67
CA TRP A 89 2.43 -44.42 -37.32
C TRP A 89 2.27 -45.90 -36.92
N SER A 90 2.71 -46.81 -37.78
CA SER A 90 2.74 -48.24 -37.48
C SER A 90 4.16 -48.81 -37.47
N MET A 91 4.86 -48.66 -36.34
CA MET A 91 6.06 -49.46 -36.06
C MET A 91 5.80 -50.45 -34.93
N GLY A 92 5.81 -51.73 -35.29
CA GLY A 92 5.74 -52.86 -34.39
C GLY A 92 7.03 -53.02 -33.57
N LEU A 93 6.86 -53.33 -32.28
CA LEU A 93 7.89 -53.48 -31.24
C LEU A 93 8.85 -54.69 -31.40
N ASN A 94 8.85 -55.40 -32.52
CA ASN A 94 9.50 -56.72 -32.63
C ASN A 94 10.91 -56.71 -33.27
N ARG A 95 11.60 -55.57 -33.31
CA ARG A 95 12.96 -55.48 -33.91
C ARG A 95 13.94 -54.59 -33.12
N LEU A 96 13.98 -54.73 -31.81
CA LEU A 96 15.07 -54.16 -31.00
C LEU A 96 16.26 -55.11 -30.99
N SER A 97 17.24 -54.84 -31.86
CA SER A 97 18.58 -55.46 -31.83
C SER A 97 19.32 -54.98 -30.58
N GLY A 98 20.00 -55.90 -29.88
CA GLY A 98 20.73 -55.61 -28.63
C GLY A 98 21.84 -54.54 -28.77
N GLU A 99 22.38 -54.32 -29.97
CA GLU A 99 23.38 -53.27 -30.21
C GLU A 99 22.76 -51.86 -30.21
N MET A 100 21.51 -51.71 -30.65
CA MET A 100 20.80 -50.42 -30.64
C MET A 100 20.46 -49.95 -29.22
N ILE A 101 20.35 -50.89 -28.27
CA ILE A 101 20.05 -50.60 -26.87
C ILE A 101 21.27 -50.00 -26.16
N LEU A 102 22.48 -50.40 -26.55
CA LEU A 102 23.73 -49.89 -25.96
C LEU A 102 24.03 -48.45 -26.39
N GLU A 103 23.77 -48.09 -27.65
CA GLU A 103 23.96 -46.71 -28.12
C GLU A 103 22.91 -45.73 -27.57
N ARG A 104 21.70 -46.22 -27.25
CA ARG A 104 20.62 -45.40 -26.69
C ARG A 104 20.53 -45.45 -25.17
N LEU A 105 21.45 -46.16 -24.51
CA LEU A 105 21.48 -46.31 -23.06
C LEU A 105 21.45 -44.97 -22.31
N PRO A 106 22.17 -43.90 -22.74
CA PRO A 106 22.06 -42.59 -22.08
C PRO A 106 20.67 -41.98 -22.15
N VAL A 107 19.96 -42.16 -23.28
CA VAL A 107 18.60 -41.64 -23.47
C VAL A 107 17.60 -42.41 -22.62
N VAL A 108 17.72 -43.74 -22.58
CA VAL A 108 16.85 -44.59 -21.76
C VAL A 108 17.06 -44.29 -20.28
N VAL A 109 18.31 -44.17 -19.82
CA VAL A 109 18.63 -43.77 -18.45
C VAL A 109 18.07 -42.37 -18.15
N GLY A 110 18.22 -41.42 -19.06
CA GLY A 110 17.65 -40.07 -18.94
C GLY A 110 16.12 -40.08 -18.79
N CYS A 111 15.41 -40.88 -19.60
CA CYS A 111 13.96 -41.02 -19.51
C CYS A 111 13.51 -41.66 -18.19
N VAL A 112 14.24 -42.67 -17.70
CA VAL A 112 13.92 -43.31 -16.41
C VAL A 112 14.14 -42.34 -15.24
N ILE A 113 15.24 -41.58 -15.25
CA ILE A 113 15.53 -40.56 -14.23
C ILE A 113 14.47 -39.45 -14.26
N ALA A 114 14.09 -38.96 -15.45
CA ALA A 114 13.05 -37.96 -15.60
C ALA A 114 11.69 -38.47 -15.09
N GLY A 115 11.34 -39.72 -15.39
CA GLY A 115 10.13 -40.37 -14.86
C GLY A 115 10.13 -40.49 -13.33
N LEU A 116 11.28 -40.81 -12.73
CA LEU A 116 11.45 -40.84 -11.28
C LEU A 116 11.23 -39.46 -10.67
N PHE A 117 11.85 -38.40 -11.21
CA PHE A 117 11.67 -37.05 -10.70
C PHE A 117 10.22 -36.56 -10.84
N PHE A 118 9.56 -36.87 -11.95
CA PHE A 118 8.15 -36.54 -12.15
C PHE A 118 7.25 -37.25 -11.13
N PHE A 119 7.53 -38.53 -10.84
CA PHE A 119 6.82 -39.28 -9.81
C PHE A 119 7.04 -38.71 -8.39
N LEU A 120 8.27 -38.33 -8.04
CA LEU A 120 8.54 -37.67 -6.75
C LEU A 120 7.85 -36.30 -6.64
N ALA A 121 7.85 -35.51 -7.72
CA ALA A 121 7.12 -34.23 -7.76
C ALA A 121 5.61 -34.44 -7.59
N PHE A 122 5.04 -35.48 -8.22
CA PHE A 122 3.63 -35.82 -8.06
C PHE A 122 3.28 -36.23 -6.62
N ILE A 123 4.15 -37.00 -5.95
CA ILE A 123 4.00 -37.35 -4.52
C ILE A 123 4.09 -36.08 -3.66
N ALA A 124 5.06 -35.21 -3.90
CA ALA A 124 5.21 -33.96 -3.14
C ALA A 124 3.98 -33.06 -3.26
N TYR A 125 3.37 -33.01 -4.45
CA TYR A 125 2.16 -32.24 -4.71
C TYR A 125 0.92 -32.85 -4.08
N SER A 126 0.75 -34.18 -4.20
CA SER A 126 -0.45 -34.87 -3.71
C SER A 126 -0.42 -35.12 -2.19
N TYR A 127 0.77 -35.21 -1.61
CA TYR A 127 1.00 -35.54 -0.20
C TYR A 127 2.16 -34.70 0.37
N PRO A 128 1.94 -33.38 0.62
CA PRO A 128 2.97 -32.54 1.22
C PRO A 128 3.44 -33.12 2.56
N GLY A 129 4.76 -33.29 2.72
CA GLY A 129 5.41 -33.88 3.90
C GLY A 129 5.81 -35.36 3.80
N SER A 130 5.28 -36.15 2.85
CA SER A 130 5.61 -37.60 2.76
C SER A 130 7.03 -37.89 2.27
N LEU A 131 7.62 -36.99 1.49
CA LEU A 131 8.99 -37.11 0.98
C LEU A 131 10.02 -36.84 2.09
N GLU A 132 9.70 -35.96 3.04
CA GLU A 132 10.57 -35.61 4.17
C GLU A 132 10.73 -36.80 5.14
N ASP A 133 9.63 -37.52 5.39
CA ASP A 133 9.62 -38.79 6.16
C ASP A 133 10.50 -39.87 5.50
N TYR A 134 10.43 -40.02 4.17
CA TYR A 134 11.19 -41.04 3.44
C TYR A 134 12.68 -40.75 3.33
N VAL A 135 13.08 -39.47 3.33
CA VAL A 135 14.49 -39.05 3.32
C VAL A 135 15.11 -39.14 4.73
N GLY A 136 14.32 -39.51 5.75
CA GLY A 136 14.80 -39.64 7.12
C GLY A 136 15.16 -38.28 7.73
N ILE A 137 14.62 -37.19 7.17
CA ILE A 137 14.66 -35.88 7.81
C ILE A 137 13.64 -35.95 8.93
N ASN A 138 14.10 -36.39 10.10
CA ASN A 138 13.31 -36.36 11.32
C ASN A 138 12.98 -34.89 11.61
N SER A 139 11.85 -34.42 11.09
CA SER A 139 11.18 -33.19 11.51
C SER A 139 10.61 -33.45 12.89
N THR A 140 11.49 -33.64 13.88
CA THR A 140 11.15 -33.40 15.26
C THR A 140 10.65 -31.96 15.30
N ILE A 141 9.33 -31.82 15.41
CA ILE A 141 8.69 -30.58 15.84
C ILE A 141 9.20 -30.38 17.26
N VAL A 142 10.37 -29.77 17.38
CA VAL A 142 10.84 -29.19 18.62
C VAL A 142 9.87 -28.06 18.86
N ASN A 143 8.95 -28.25 19.81
CA ASN A 143 8.25 -27.14 20.43
C ASN A 143 9.33 -26.17 20.94
N PRO A 144 9.50 -24.97 20.35
CA PRO A 144 10.56 -24.06 20.77
C PRO A 144 10.22 -23.32 22.07
N TYR A 145 9.16 -23.72 22.76
CA TYR A 145 8.74 -23.08 24.00
C TYR A 145 9.30 -23.85 25.19
N PHE A 146 10.23 -23.19 25.90
CA PHE A 146 10.86 -23.56 27.16
C PHE A 146 12.02 -24.57 27.11
N SER A 147 13.13 -24.18 26.49
CA SER A 147 14.45 -24.62 26.93
C SER A 147 14.93 -23.75 28.10
N SER A 148 15.10 -24.39 29.26
CA SER A 148 15.89 -23.91 30.42
C SER A 148 17.27 -23.38 30.00
N PRO A 149 17.91 -22.51 30.81
CA PRO A 149 19.04 -21.67 30.39
C PRO A 149 20.26 -22.50 30.02
N SER A 150 20.36 -22.87 28.75
CA SER A 150 21.60 -23.35 28.16
C SER A 150 22.53 -22.16 27.98
N THR A 151 23.76 -22.30 28.45
CA THR A 151 24.94 -21.47 28.13
C THR A 151 24.78 -20.71 26.82
N THR A 152 24.36 -19.46 26.90
CA THR A 152 24.17 -18.56 25.76
C THR A 152 25.55 -18.32 25.15
N ASP A 153 25.69 -18.60 23.85
CA ASP A 153 26.90 -18.26 23.10
C ASP A 153 27.18 -16.75 23.27
N PRO A 154 28.34 -16.34 23.82
CA PRO A 154 28.66 -14.94 24.04
C PRO A 154 28.59 -14.08 22.77
N SER A 155 28.74 -14.69 21.59
CA SER A 155 28.62 -14.00 20.30
C SER A 155 27.18 -13.59 19.94
N LEU A 156 26.19 -14.15 20.65
CA LEU A 156 24.76 -13.83 20.51
C LEU A 156 24.28 -12.84 21.57
N LEU A 157 25.11 -12.44 22.52
CA LEU A 157 24.76 -11.42 23.51
C LEU A 157 25.05 -10.03 22.95
N ILE A 158 24.04 -9.17 22.92
CA ILE A 158 24.24 -7.75 22.64
C ILE A 158 24.60 -7.08 23.96
N SER A 159 25.83 -6.55 24.04
CA SER A 159 26.26 -5.82 25.22
C SER A 159 25.92 -4.35 25.09
N TYR A 160 25.01 -3.88 25.95
CA TYR A 160 24.67 -2.47 26.10
C TYR A 160 25.46 -1.77 27.21
N ALA A 161 26.58 -2.35 27.66
CA ALA A 161 27.37 -1.84 28.78
C ALA A 161 27.92 -0.41 28.55
N ASN A 162 27.99 0.03 27.29
CA ASN A 162 28.46 1.37 26.92
C ASN A 162 27.35 2.44 26.97
N TYR A 163 26.09 2.05 27.17
CA TYR A 163 24.96 2.97 27.27
C TYR A 163 24.61 3.26 28.72
N THR A 164 24.42 4.52 29.06
CA THR A 164 24.16 4.99 30.43
C THR A 164 22.69 5.33 30.69
N SER A 165 21.87 5.36 29.64
CA SER A 165 20.46 5.74 29.71
C SER A 165 19.64 4.80 28.84
N PHE A 166 18.46 4.44 29.33
CA PHE A 166 17.46 3.65 28.61
C PHE A 166 16.10 4.37 28.65
N PRO A 167 15.25 4.23 27.62
CA PRO A 167 15.50 3.48 26.39
C PRO A 167 16.60 4.16 25.57
N LEU A 168 17.26 3.41 24.69
CA LEU A 168 18.24 4.04 23.78
C LEU A 168 17.53 5.06 22.89
N LEU A 169 18.27 6.09 22.50
CA LEU A 169 17.78 7.05 21.53
C LEU A 169 17.58 6.38 20.16
N PRO A 170 16.64 6.86 19.34
CA PRO A 170 16.36 6.31 18.00
C PRO A 170 17.61 6.13 17.13
N ASN A 171 18.55 7.08 17.17
CA ASN A 171 19.84 7.04 16.46
C ASN A 171 20.84 6.03 17.05
N GLU A 172 20.76 5.73 18.34
CA GLU A 172 21.59 4.71 18.98
C GLU A 172 21.19 3.31 18.54
N TYR A 173 19.88 3.02 18.41
CA TYR A 173 19.41 1.75 17.85
C TYR A 173 19.89 1.51 16.42
N VAL A 174 20.05 2.56 15.62
CA VAL A 174 20.61 2.45 14.26
C VAL A 174 22.04 1.96 14.32
N SER A 175 22.82 2.52 15.24
CA SER A 175 24.22 2.14 15.43
C SER A 175 24.32 0.65 15.80
N GLU A 176 23.41 0.16 16.65
CA GLU A 176 23.31 -1.26 16.98
C GLU A 176 22.88 -2.13 15.79
N CYS A 177 21.90 -1.68 15.00
CA CYS A 177 21.51 -2.39 13.78
C CYS A 177 22.68 -2.54 12.79
N TYR A 178 23.51 -1.51 12.64
CA TYR A 178 24.71 -1.58 11.80
C TYR A 178 25.76 -2.55 12.35
N LYS A 179 25.98 -2.58 13.67
CA LYS A 179 26.88 -3.56 14.31
C LYS A 179 26.39 -4.99 14.09
N ILE A 180 25.07 -5.22 14.20
CA ILE A 180 24.47 -6.55 14.02
C ILE A 180 24.58 -7.02 12.58
N THR A 181 24.36 -6.11 11.62
CA THR A 181 24.41 -6.41 10.18
C THR A 181 25.83 -6.38 9.60
N GLN A 182 26.86 -6.08 10.41
CA GLN A 182 28.24 -5.94 9.92
C GLN A 182 28.37 -4.93 8.76
N GLY A 183 27.49 -3.93 8.70
CA GLY A 183 27.45 -2.93 7.63
C GLY A 183 26.91 -3.43 6.28
N LEU A 184 26.79 -4.74 6.07
CA LEU A 184 26.17 -5.34 4.91
C LEU A 184 24.73 -5.72 5.28
N MET A 185 23.73 -5.10 4.66
CA MET A 185 22.37 -5.63 4.68
C MET A 185 22.32 -6.93 3.87
N HIS A 186 23.03 -7.96 4.33
CA HIS A 186 22.75 -9.32 3.90
C HIS A 186 21.25 -9.53 4.06
N PRO A 187 20.60 -10.25 3.12
CA PRO A 187 19.21 -10.63 3.28
C PRO A 187 19.12 -11.45 4.56
N MET A 188 18.89 -10.76 5.67
CA MET A 188 18.68 -11.38 6.96
C MET A 188 17.43 -12.20 6.75
N LYS A 189 17.54 -13.50 7.05
CA LYS A 189 16.37 -14.34 7.21
C LYS A 189 15.39 -13.60 8.10
N TYR A 190 14.16 -13.52 7.64
CA TYR A 190 13.17 -12.63 8.21
C TYR A 190 13.05 -12.93 9.71
N TRP A 191 13.13 -11.90 10.57
CA TRP A 191 13.29 -12.04 12.02
C TRP A 191 12.33 -13.11 12.58
N GLY A 192 12.86 -14.11 13.29
CA GLY A 192 12.07 -15.21 13.85
C GLY A 192 11.85 -16.43 12.95
N GLU A 193 12.58 -16.57 11.83
CA GLU A 193 12.71 -17.88 11.17
C GLU A 193 13.35 -18.90 12.13
N PRO A 194 12.81 -20.14 12.23
CA PRO A 194 13.41 -21.21 13.02
C PRO A 194 14.88 -21.42 12.65
N GLY A 195 15.77 -21.37 13.65
CA GLY A 195 17.21 -21.60 13.46
C GLY A 195 18.04 -20.34 13.17
N VAL A 196 17.43 -19.14 13.14
CA VAL A 196 18.21 -17.89 13.23
C VAL A 196 18.47 -17.61 14.71
N PRO A 197 19.73 -17.64 15.18
CA PRO A 197 20.02 -17.32 16.56
C PRO A 197 19.64 -15.85 16.82
N VAL A 198 18.67 -15.66 17.71
CA VAL A 198 18.24 -14.32 18.13
C VAL A 198 19.32 -13.77 19.03
N LYS A 199 19.86 -12.61 18.65
CA LYS A 199 20.74 -11.88 19.54
C LYS A 199 19.90 -11.31 20.67
N ASP A 200 20.28 -11.59 21.92
CA ASP A 200 19.48 -11.30 23.10
C ASP A 200 20.31 -10.57 24.16
N VAL A 201 19.63 -9.99 25.14
CA VAL A 201 20.23 -9.29 26.28
C VAL A 201 20.08 -10.15 27.53
N PRO A 202 21.01 -10.09 28.50
CA PRO A 202 20.81 -10.76 29.77
C PRO A 202 19.56 -10.20 30.49
N HIS A 203 18.51 -11.02 30.61
CA HIS A 203 17.30 -10.65 31.35
C HIS A 203 17.54 -10.75 32.85
N LEU A 204 17.11 -9.73 33.61
CA LEU A 204 16.83 -9.92 35.02
C LEU A 204 15.60 -10.85 35.13
N SER A 205 15.52 -11.66 36.18
CA SER A 205 14.46 -12.67 36.35
C SER A 205 13.08 -12.15 35.92
N PRO A 206 12.27 -12.92 35.15
CA PRO A 206 11.06 -12.41 34.51
C PRO A 206 10.13 -11.76 35.54
N GLN A 207 9.96 -10.43 35.44
CA GLN A 207 9.07 -9.73 36.34
C GLN A 207 7.62 -10.09 35.97
N LYS A 208 6.82 -10.40 36.99
CA LYS A 208 5.44 -10.83 36.78
C LYS A 208 4.62 -9.69 36.19
N GLY A 209 4.05 -9.91 35.01
CA GLY A 209 3.10 -8.99 34.36
C GLY A 209 3.69 -8.18 33.20
N ILE A 210 4.98 -8.31 32.87
CA ILE A 210 5.55 -7.77 31.62
C ILE A 210 5.12 -8.66 30.45
N CYS A 211 4.82 -8.04 29.31
CA CYS A 211 4.52 -8.77 28.08
C CYS A 211 5.68 -9.69 27.69
N SER A 212 5.41 -10.97 27.39
CA SER A 212 6.48 -11.92 27.01
C SER A 212 7.13 -11.61 25.66
N SER A 213 6.39 -10.97 24.75
CA SER A 213 6.86 -10.67 23.41
C SER A 213 6.12 -9.47 22.83
N THR A 214 6.88 -8.43 22.52
CA THR A 214 6.32 -7.18 21.95
C THR A 214 7.02 -6.79 20.67
N VAL A 215 6.34 -5.91 19.92
CA VAL A 215 6.93 -5.08 18.88
C VAL A 215 6.61 -3.63 19.24
N THR A 216 7.63 -2.80 19.41
CA THR A 216 7.51 -1.40 19.79
C THR A 216 7.89 -0.52 18.60
N TYR A 217 6.99 0.34 18.15
CA TYR A 217 7.34 1.43 17.24
C TYR A 217 7.67 2.69 18.05
N MET A 218 8.90 3.18 17.93
CA MET A 218 9.36 4.36 18.64
C MET A 218 9.30 5.58 17.72
N LEU A 219 8.49 6.55 18.12
CA LEU A 219 8.30 7.83 17.45
C LEU A 219 9.38 8.82 17.91
N ASP A 220 10.13 9.33 16.95
CA ASP A 220 11.23 10.29 17.16
C ASP A 220 10.96 11.65 16.52
N GLY A 221 9.95 11.70 15.65
CA GLY A 221 9.55 12.90 14.97
C GLY A 221 10.42 13.30 13.79
N ARG A 222 11.45 12.53 13.39
CA ARG A 222 12.38 12.84 12.29
C ARG A 222 11.70 12.88 10.92
N ILE A 223 10.67 12.06 10.75
CA ILE A 223 9.90 11.98 9.51
C ILE A 223 8.51 12.58 9.70
N GLY A 224 7.84 12.86 8.58
CA GLY A 224 6.48 13.38 8.57
C GLY A 224 5.47 12.40 9.16
N LEU A 225 4.37 12.91 9.73
CA LEU A 225 3.28 12.11 10.32
C LEU A 225 2.82 10.97 9.40
N ALA A 226 2.52 11.26 8.14
CA ALA A 226 2.04 10.24 7.20
C ALA A 226 3.09 9.15 6.93
N SER A 227 4.38 9.47 7.01
CA SER A 227 5.44 8.46 6.90
C SER A 227 5.48 7.56 8.12
N ASP A 228 5.33 8.12 9.33
CA ASP A 228 5.21 7.33 10.56
C ASP A 228 3.98 6.43 10.53
N LEU A 229 2.81 6.94 10.14
CA LEU A 229 1.58 6.14 10.04
C LEU A 229 1.71 5.00 9.02
N ALA A 230 2.38 5.25 7.90
CA ALA A 230 2.69 4.23 6.89
C ALA A 230 3.56 3.10 7.45
N LEU A 231 4.61 3.45 8.21
CA LEU A 231 5.49 2.47 8.86
C LEU A 231 4.74 1.71 9.96
N ILE A 232 4.02 2.42 10.84
CA ILE A 232 3.20 1.81 11.91
C ILE A 232 2.17 0.85 11.33
N ALA A 233 1.54 1.18 10.19
CA ALA A 233 0.58 0.29 9.54
C ALA A 233 1.21 -1.06 9.16
N GLN A 234 2.46 -1.07 8.68
CA GLN A 234 3.18 -2.32 8.41
C GLN A 234 3.55 -3.03 9.71
N ILE A 235 4.12 -2.32 10.68
CA ILE A 235 4.54 -2.90 11.96
C ILE A 235 3.37 -3.49 12.74
N ALA A 236 2.21 -2.84 12.71
CA ALA A 236 0.99 -3.37 13.31
C ALA A 236 0.57 -4.70 12.68
N ALA A 237 0.62 -4.79 11.34
CA ALA A 237 0.32 -6.03 10.62
C ALA A 237 1.32 -7.14 10.97
N LEU A 238 2.61 -6.80 11.12
CA LEU A 238 3.64 -7.75 11.56
C LEU A 238 3.39 -8.23 12.98
N ALA A 239 3.03 -7.34 13.90
CA ALA A 239 2.71 -7.70 15.28
C ALA A 239 1.53 -8.67 15.35
N ARG A 240 0.46 -8.44 14.56
CA ARG A 240 -0.68 -9.38 14.46
C ARG A 240 -0.24 -10.74 13.96
N GLU A 241 0.47 -10.78 12.84
CA GLU A 241 0.90 -12.05 12.24
C GLU A 241 1.82 -12.85 13.16
N ARG A 242 2.74 -12.16 13.84
CA ARG A 242 3.73 -12.79 14.72
C ARG A 242 3.21 -13.02 16.14
N ASN A 243 1.92 -12.78 16.37
CA ASN A 243 1.28 -12.92 17.67
C ASN A 243 2.07 -12.21 18.78
N ARG A 244 2.37 -10.92 18.56
CA ARG A 244 3.10 -10.06 19.49
C ARG A 244 2.25 -8.86 19.90
N THR A 245 2.46 -8.36 21.12
CA THR A 245 1.80 -7.13 21.57
C THR A 245 2.45 -5.92 20.89
N LEU A 246 1.65 -5.11 20.18
CA LEU A 246 2.11 -3.85 19.58
C LEU A 246 2.15 -2.75 20.66
N LEU A 247 3.24 -2.01 20.70
CA LEU A 247 3.41 -0.84 21.56
C LEU A 247 3.85 0.37 20.72
N ILE A 248 3.46 1.56 21.16
CA ILE A 248 3.97 2.83 20.63
C ILE A 248 4.73 3.52 21.76
N ASP A 249 5.99 3.88 21.50
CA ASP A 249 6.78 4.74 22.37
C ASP A 249 6.83 6.14 21.75
N ASP A 250 6.16 7.09 22.39
CA ASP A 250 6.05 8.49 21.95
C ASP A 250 6.90 9.44 22.79
N THR A 251 7.83 8.91 23.61
CA THR A 251 8.62 9.69 24.56
C THR A 251 9.41 10.82 23.90
N ASN A 252 9.91 10.60 22.68
CA ASN A 252 10.72 11.57 21.93
C ASN A 252 9.96 12.19 20.75
N TRP A 253 8.63 12.05 20.69
CA TRP A 253 7.87 12.51 19.54
C TRP A 253 7.62 14.02 19.57
N ASN A 254 8.01 14.70 18.50
CA ASN A 254 7.89 16.16 18.37
C ASN A 254 6.48 16.65 17.96
N ARG A 255 5.44 15.81 18.13
CA ARG A 255 4.04 16.10 17.74
C ARG A 255 3.07 15.92 18.91
N GLY A 256 3.59 15.91 20.14
CA GLY A 256 2.84 15.55 21.34
C GLY A 256 2.84 14.03 21.56
N LYS A 257 1.82 13.52 22.24
CA LYS A 257 1.65 12.09 22.50
C LYS A 257 0.83 11.43 21.41
N TRP A 258 1.04 10.13 21.22
CA TRP A 258 0.19 9.29 20.37
C TRP A 258 -1.29 9.47 20.71
N THR A 259 -1.61 9.48 22.01
CA THR A 259 -2.98 9.62 22.51
C THR A 259 -3.61 10.99 22.29
N ASP A 260 -2.80 12.01 21.97
CA ASP A 260 -3.32 13.34 21.61
C ASP A 260 -3.97 13.33 20.22
N HIS A 261 -3.70 12.29 19.43
CA HIS A 261 -4.20 12.13 18.06
C HIS A 261 -5.00 10.85 17.80
N PHE A 262 -4.60 9.75 18.42
CA PHE A 262 -5.09 8.40 18.13
C PHE A 262 -5.47 7.64 19.40
N GLN A 263 -6.26 6.59 19.26
CA GLN A 263 -6.58 5.67 20.35
C GLN A 263 -5.35 4.83 20.70
N ASP A 264 -5.23 4.43 21.97
CA ASP A 264 -4.18 3.52 22.41
C ASP A 264 -4.22 2.21 21.59
N VAL A 265 -3.11 1.87 20.96
CA VAL A 265 -3.00 0.68 20.08
C VAL A 265 -3.31 -0.62 20.81
N ARG A 266 -3.15 -0.67 22.14
CA ARG A 266 -3.49 -1.85 22.95
C ARG A 266 -4.99 -2.08 23.04
N GLN A 267 -5.78 -1.03 22.89
CA GLN A 267 -7.24 -1.13 22.87
C GLN A 267 -7.74 -1.53 21.48
N THR A 268 -7.10 -1.03 20.42
CA THR A 268 -7.51 -1.28 19.03
C THR A 268 -6.95 -2.58 18.46
N GLN A 269 -5.78 -3.01 18.92
CA GLN A 269 -5.13 -4.26 18.58
C GLN A 269 -4.62 -4.94 19.87
N PRO A 270 -5.50 -5.61 20.64
CA PRO A 270 -5.08 -6.32 21.83
C PRO A 270 -4.08 -7.42 21.46
N GLY A 271 -2.98 -7.48 22.22
CA GLY A 271 -1.94 -8.50 22.06
C GLY A 271 -2.38 -9.88 22.57
N PRO A 272 -1.52 -10.91 22.44
CA PRO A 272 -1.78 -12.25 22.99
C PRO A 272 -1.96 -12.26 24.51
N GLU A 273 -1.33 -11.31 25.19
CA GLU A 273 -1.38 -11.12 26.63
C GLU A 273 -2.10 -9.80 26.91
N PRO A 274 -3.43 -9.81 27.03
CA PRO A 274 -4.18 -8.61 27.36
C PRO A 274 -3.71 -8.08 28.73
N ASP A 275 -3.64 -6.75 28.85
CA ASP A 275 -3.25 -6.03 30.07
C ASP A 275 -1.80 -6.26 30.55
N CYS A 276 -0.94 -6.88 29.73
CA CYS A 276 0.48 -6.96 30.04
C CYS A 276 1.12 -5.56 30.02
N LEU A 277 2.09 -5.36 30.90
CA LEU A 277 2.85 -4.13 31.01
C LEU A 277 3.94 -4.09 29.93
N PRO A 278 4.21 -2.91 29.35
CA PRO A 278 5.35 -2.75 28.47
C PRO A 278 6.64 -3.14 29.20
N PRO A 279 7.64 -3.71 28.48
CA PRO A 279 8.92 -4.03 29.08
C PRO A 279 9.58 -2.76 29.62
N PRO A 280 10.34 -2.86 30.74
CA PRO A 280 11.08 -1.72 31.25
C PRO A 280 12.10 -1.25 30.21
N PRO A 281 12.52 0.03 30.26
CA PRO A 281 13.41 0.58 29.24
C PRO A 281 14.71 -0.19 29.03
N GLU A 282 15.25 -0.78 30.09
CA GLU A 282 16.47 -1.58 30.05
C GLU A 282 16.28 -2.94 29.36
N GLU A 283 15.04 -3.44 29.30
CA GLU A 283 14.68 -4.70 28.65
C GLU A 283 14.07 -4.49 27.27
N LEU A 284 13.74 -3.25 26.85
CA LEU A 284 13.18 -2.97 25.52
C LEU A 284 14.04 -3.57 24.39
N VAL A 285 15.35 -3.62 24.58
CA VAL A 285 16.35 -4.23 23.69
C VAL A 285 16.17 -5.74 23.44
N ALA A 286 15.49 -6.45 24.34
CA ALA A 286 15.07 -7.85 24.16
C ALA A 286 13.84 -7.99 23.26
N HIS A 287 13.13 -6.89 23.07
CA HIS A 287 11.90 -6.80 22.30
C HIS A 287 12.21 -6.21 20.92
N TRP A 288 11.28 -6.42 19.98
CA TRP A 288 11.49 -5.92 18.63
C TRP A 288 11.17 -4.42 18.58
N ILE A 289 12.19 -3.59 18.48
CA ILE A 289 12.03 -2.14 18.35
C ILE A 289 12.22 -1.71 16.92
N VAL A 290 11.32 -0.87 16.42
CA VAL A 290 11.40 -0.24 15.11
C VAL A 290 11.21 1.26 15.28
N ASN A 291 11.98 2.05 14.54
CA ASN A 291 11.76 3.49 14.39
C ASN A 291 12.02 3.91 12.94
N SER A 292 11.83 5.19 12.64
CA SER A 292 12.02 5.74 11.29
C SER A 292 13.43 5.45 10.72
N HIS A 293 14.46 5.45 11.56
CA HIS A 293 15.83 5.19 11.15
C HIS A 293 16.16 3.69 11.01
N THR A 294 15.56 2.84 11.84
CA THR A 294 15.81 1.39 11.81
C THR A 294 14.89 0.64 10.84
N ALA A 295 13.82 1.29 10.36
CA ALA A 295 12.87 0.72 9.42
C ALA A 295 13.55 0.03 8.23
N LYS A 296 14.65 0.58 7.70
CA LYS A 296 15.40 -0.03 6.61
C LYS A 296 16.00 -1.43 6.90
N PHE A 297 16.31 -1.70 8.16
CA PHE A 297 16.82 -3.01 8.59
C PHE A 297 15.70 -4.04 8.82
N HIS A 298 14.49 -3.57 9.12
CA HIS A 298 13.35 -4.44 9.44
C HIS A 298 12.41 -4.66 8.26
N LEU A 299 12.24 -3.64 7.42
CA LEU A 299 11.31 -3.58 6.30
C LEU A 299 12.03 -3.54 4.93
N GLY A 300 13.30 -3.99 4.91
CA GLY A 300 14.13 -4.04 3.71
C GLY A 300 13.80 -5.20 2.76
N PRO A 301 14.76 -5.65 1.93
CA PRO A 301 14.52 -6.70 0.93
C PRO A 301 13.96 -8.02 1.50
N GLY A 302 14.35 -8.40 2.72
CA GLY A 302 13.80 -9.60 3.39
C GLY A 302 12.30 -9.49 3.67
N PHE A 303 11.81 -8.31 4.03
CA PHE A 303 10.38 -8.05 4.20
C PHE A 303 9.66 -8.11 2.86
N SER A 304 10.16 -7.39 1.84
CA SER A 304 9.60 -7.42 0.48
C SER A 304 9.50 -8.84 -0.07
N ASN A 305 10.58 -9.62 0.01
CA ASN A 305 10.58 -10.99 -0.50
C ASN A 305 9.59 -11.92 0.22
N ASN A 306 9.32 -11.66 1.50
CA ASN A 306 8.40 -12.46 2.30
C ASN A 306 6.93 -12.09 2.07
N TYR A 307 6.64 -10.81 1.80
CA TYR A 307 5.26 -10.30 1.76
C TYR A 307 4.78 -9.86 0.38
N GLU A 308 5.68 -9.72 -0.59
CA GLU A 308 5.27 -9.59 -1.99
C GLU A 308 4.81 -10.95 -2.52
N ASP A 309 3.89 -10.92 -3.48
CA ASP A 309 3.58 -12.10 -4.28
C ASP A 309 4.70 -12.29 -5.32
N PRO A 310 5.52 -13.34 -5.21
CA PRO A 310 6.63 -13.57 -6.14
C PRO A 310 6.16 -14.03 -7.53
N TYR A 311 4.92 -14.48 -7.67
CA TYR A 311 4.35 -14.97 -8.93
C TYR A 311 3.54 -13.90 -9.68
N ALA A 312 3.20 -12.81 -9.00
CA ALA A 312 2.56 -11.67 -9.61
C ALA A 312 3.56 -10.78 -10.39
N HIS A 313 3.01 -9.90 -11.23
CA HIS A 313 3.79 -8.92 -11.98
C HIS A 313 3.50 -7.49 -11.51
N ASN A 314 4.49 -6.62 -11.63
CA ASN A 314 4.38 -5.17 -11.36
C ASN A 314 3.65 -4.88 -10.02
N LEU A 315 2.60 -4.05 -10.04
CA LEU A 315 1.85 -3.67 -8.84
C LEU A 315 1.16 -4.85 -8.16
N ASN A 316 0.76 -5.90 -8.89
CA ASN A 316 0.12 -7.05 -8.25
C ASN A 316 1.03 -7.72 -7.20
N ARG A 317 2.36 -7.60 -7.35
CA ARG A 317 3.33 -8.11 -6.38
C ARG A 317 3.14 -7.51 -4.99
N ILE A 318 2.79 -6.24 -4.90
CA ILE A 318 2.70 -5.51 -3.63
C ILE A 318 1.28 -5.49 -3.04
N LYS A 319 0.31 -6.13 -3.70
CA LYS A 319 -1.08 -6.23 -3.21
C LYS A 319 -1.17 -6.76 -1.78
N PRO A 320 -0.44 -7.81 -1.36
CA PRO A 320 -0.56 -8.30 0.02
C PRO A 320 -0.07 -7.28 1.06
N ILE A 321 0.99 -6.52 0.74
CA ILE A 321 1.51 -5.44 1.59
C ILE A 321 0.48 -4.31 1.71
N PHE A 322 -0.17 -3.94 0.60
CA PHE A 322 -1.24 -2.94 0.57
C PHE A 322 -2.41 -3.35 1.46
N LEU A 323 -2.92 -4.59 1.32
CA LEU A 323 -4.06 -5.06 2.11
C LEU A 323 -3.76 -5.10 3.62
N ARG A 324 -2.52 -5.47 3.99
CA ARG A 324 -2.05 -5.40 5.38
C ARG A 324 -2.03 -3.97 5.92
N ALA A 325 -1.58 -3.02 5.11
CA ALA A 325 -1.61 -1.60 5.44
C ALA A 325 -3.05 -1.12 5.67
N ALA A 326 -3.97 -1.51 4.77
CA ALA A 326 -5.38 -1.16 4.83
C ALA A 326 -6.05 -1.65 6.12
N ALA A 327 -5.81 -2.91 6.48
CA ALA A 327 -6.32 -3.46 7.74
C ALA A 327 -5.78 -2.69 8.96
N SER A 328 -4.47 -2.42 9.02
CA SER A 328 -3.90 -1.68 10.16
C SER A 328 -4.38 -0.23 10.25
N LEU A 329 -4.56 0.45 9.12
CA LEU A 329 -5.00 1.84 9.09
C LEU A 329 -6.47 1.99 9.51
N SER A 330 -7.30 0.97 9.23
CA SER A 330 -8.72 0.96 9.61
C SER A 330 -8.95 0.46 11.04
N GLU A 331 -8.26 -0.62 11.42
CA GLU A 331 -8.51 -1.31 12.69
C GLU A 331 -7.62 -0.79 13.83
N THR A 332 -6.33 -0.57 13.57
CA THR A 332 -5.34 -0.28 14.63
C THR A 332 -5.16 1.22 14.83
N ILE A 333 -4.94 1.97 13.75
CA ILE A 333 -4.65 3.41 13.78
C ILE A 333 -5.98 4.16 13.74
N ARG A 334 -6.66 4.27 14.89
CA ARG A 334 -7.95 4.96 14.98
C ARG A 334 -7.79 6.34 15.60
N PRO A 335 -8.39 7.41 15.04
CA PRO A 335 -8.39 8.72 15.67
C PRO A 335 -8.98 8.66 17.08
N ASN A 336 -8.45 9.48 17.99
CA ASN A 336 -9.06 9.68 19.30
C ASN A 336 -10.42 10.40 19.17
N GLU A 337 -11.12 10.57 20.29
CA GLU A 337 -12.45 11.18 20.31
C GLU A 337 -12.46 12.61 19.73
N GLU A 338 -11.45 13.42 20.04
CA GLU A 338 -11.36 14.79 19.55
C GLU A 338 -11.15 14.85 18.02
N ASN A 339 -10.19 14.08 17.50
CA ASN A 339 -9.92 14.04 16.07
C ASN A 339 -11.09 13.41 15.31
N ALA A 340 -11.72 12.35 15.84
CA ALA A 340 -12.93 11.78 15.26
C ALA A 340 -14.06 12.81 15.17
N ARG A 341 -14.27 13.61 16.22
CA ARG A 341 -15.26 14.70 16.24
C ARG A 341 -14.97 15.73 15.15
N LEU A 342 -13.72 16.16 15.00
CA LEU A 342 -13.31 17.14 13.99
C LEU A 342 -13.45 16.61 12.57
N ILE A 343 -13.05 15.35 12.33
CA ILE A 343 -13.24 14.68 11.04
C ILE A 343 -14.73 14.62 10.68
N LYS A 344 -15.59 14.25 11.64
CA LYS A 344 -17.04 14.22 11.46
C LYS A 344 -17.61 15.59 11.14
N GLU A 345 -17.18 16.61 11.89
CA GLU A 345 -17.58 18.00 11.68
C GLU A 345 -17.19 18.48 10.27
N ALA A 346 -15.96 18.21 9.84
CA ALA A 346 -15.46 18.61 8.53
C ALA A 346 -16.18 17.88 7.38
N ARG A 347 -16.47 16.59 7.53
CA ARG A 347 -17.26 15.82 6.56
C ARG A 347 -18.70 16.31 6.47
N LYS A 348 -19.32 16.63 7.61
CA LYS A 348 -20.66 17.19 7.64
C LYS A 348 -20.71 18.51 6.88
N GLU A 349 -19.75 19.40 7.12
CA GLU A 349 -19.69 20.68 6.42
C GLU A 349 -19.44 20.48 4.91
N LEU A 350 -18.53 19.58 4.53
CA LEU A 350 -18.30 19.24 3.12
C LEU A 350 -19.55 18.66 2.46
N LYS A 351 -20.30 17.80 3.15
CA LYS A 351 -21.57 17.25 2.67
C LYS A 351 -22.61 18.34 2.42
N GLU A 352 -22.79 19.22 3.40
CA GLU A 352 -23.70 20.37 3.28
C GLU A 352 -23.28 21.28 2.12
N PHE A 353 -21.98 21.49 1.93
CA PHE A 353 -21.44 22.24 0.81
C PHE A 353 -21.76 21.57 -0.54
N ILE A 354 -21.51 20.26 -0.69
CA ILE A 354 -21.85 19.47 -1.88
C ILE A 354 -23.34 19.60 -2.22
N ILE A 355 -24.22 19.43 -1.23
CA ILE A 355 -25.67 19.55 -1.41
C ILE A 355 -26.05 20.97 -1.85
N SER A 356 -25.47 21.99 -1.21
CA SER A 356 -25.78 23.40 -1.51
C SER A 356 -25.42 23.83 -2.93
N VAL A 357 -24.34 23.27 -3.50
CA VAL A 357 -23.88 23.61 -4.86
C VAL A 357 -24.49 22.69 -5.94
N SER A 358 -25.07 21.56 -5.53
CA SER A 358 -25.74 20.61 -6.43
C SER A 358 -27.25 20.89 -6.59
N ALA A 359 -27.84 21.72 -5.73
CA ALA A 359 -29.26 22.05 -5.81
C ALA A 359 -29.58 22.97 -7.02
N PRO A 360 -30.58 22.64 -7.85
CA PRO A 360 -30.98 23.50 -8.96
C PRO A 360 -31.53 24.84 -8.44
N ALA A 361 -31.09 25.95 -9.04
CA ALA A 361 -31.40 27.32 -8.65
C ALA A 361 -32.88 27.73 -8.79
N SER A 362 -33.79 26.82 -9.13
CA SER A 362 -35.21 27.09 -9.41
C SER A 362 -36.14 27.06 -8.18
N ALA A 363 -35.64 26.77 -6.97
CA ALA A 363 -36.49 26.68 -5.77
C ALA A 363 -36.62 27.98 -4.95
N SER A 364 -36.09 29.11 -5.40
CA SER A 364 -36.16 30.39 -4.66
C SER A 364 -37.03 31.45 -5.34
N SER A 365 -38.34 31.19 -5.50
CA SER A 365 -39.33 32.25 -5.68
C SER A 365 -40.75 31.82 -5.32
N SER A 366 -41.34 32.44 -4.28
CA SER A 366 -42.77 32.48 -3.88
C SER A 366 -43.39 31.15 -3.41
N SER A 367 -44.28 31.02 -2.41
CA SER A 367 -45.04 31.93 -1.55
C SER A 367 -45.87 31.10 -0.52
N SER A 368 -46.02 31.62 0.70
CA SER A 368 -47.16 31.48 1.64
C SER A 368 -47.52 30.12 2.30
N PRO A 369 -47.83 30.10 3.61
CA PRO A 369 -48.31 28.92 4.33
C PRO A 369 -49.84 28.79 4.22
N SER A 370 -50.33 27.79 3.49
CA SER A 370 -51.74 27.38 3.57
C SER A 370 -51.86 25.97 4.14
N SER A 371 -52.55 25.88 5.26
CA SER A 371 -52.94 24.68 5.98
C SER A 371 -53.95 23.84 5.19
N SER A 372 -53.57 22.60 4.84
CA SER A 372 -54.49 21.47 4.57
C SER A 372 -53.73 20.15 4.64
N PRO A 373 -54.32 19.06 5.19
CA PRO A 373 -53.66 17.76 5.35
C PRO A 373 -53.74 16.90 4.08
N PRO A 374 -52.73 16.07 3.76
CA PRO A 374 -52.80 15.19 2.60
C PRO A 374 -53.49 13.86 2.95
N SER A 375 -54.44 13.51 2.09
CA SER A 375 -55.00 12.17 1.98
C SER A 375 -54.13 11.31 1.05
N SER A 376 -54.28 10.00 1.25
CA SER A 376 -53.47 8.89 0.78
C SER A 376 -53.37 8.66 -0.74
N SER A 377 -52.29 7.94 -1.09
CA SER A 377 -52.10 7.00 -2.20
C SER A 377 -51.90 7.54 -3.62
N SER A 378 -50.65 7.50 -4.08
CA SER A 378 -50.29 6.81 -5.32
C SER A 378 -48.80 6.48 -5.32
N SER A 379 -48.53 5.19 -5.32
CA SER A 379 -47.24 4.55 -5.46
C SER A 379 -46.73 4.70 -6.89
N SER A 380 -45.78 5.61 -7.11
CA SER A 380 -44.89 5.58 -8.27
C SER A 380 -43.48 5.31 -7.75
N SER A 381 -43.05 4.07 -7.92
CA SER A 381 -41.69 3.59 -7.73
C SER A 381 -40.76 4.29 -8.72
N SER A 382 -40.32 5.50 -8.39
CA SER A 382 -39.13 6.11 -8.97
C SER A 382 -37.96 5.75 -8.07
N SER A 383 -37.11 4.84 -8.54
CA SER A 383 -35.78 4.61 -8.00
C SER A 383 -34.97 5.91 -8.09
N SER A 384 -35.15 6.81 -7.12
CA SER A 384 -34.29 7.96 -6.95
C SER A 384 -32.92 7.42 -6.57
N SER A 385 -32.02 7.39 -7.55
CA SER A 385 -30.59 7.18 -7.32
C SER A 385 -30.17 8.06 -6.14
N SER A 386 -29.83 7.44 -5.02
CA SER A 386 -29.23 8.12 -3.88
C SER A 386 -28.03 8.89 -4.41
N SER A 387 -28.14 10.22 -4.52
CA SER A 387 -27.05 11.08 -4.97
C SER A 387 -25.91 10.94 -3.97
N SER A 388 -24.95 10.05 -4.26
CA SER A 388 -23.79 9.84 -3.42
C SER A 388 -23.08 11.18 -3.29
N SER A 389 -22.94 11.70 -2.07
CA SER A 389 -22.23 12.95 -1.80
C SER A 389 -20.72 12.71 -1.96
N SER A 390 -20.26 12.62 -3.20
CA SER A 390 -18.88 12.35 -3.58
C SER A 390 -18.18 13.63 -4.08
N TYR A 391 -16.85 13.64 -4.00
CA TYR A 391 -16.02 14.80 -4.36
C TYR A 391 -14.67 14.33 -4.93
N ILE A 392 -13.96 15.21 -5.61
CA ILE A 392 -12.57 14.95 -6.02
C ILE A 392 -11.68 15.51 -4.91
N SER A 393 -10.68 14.77 -4.45
CA SER A 393 -9.68 15.29 -3.53
C SER A 393 -8.39 15.65 -4.24
N VAL A 394 -7.73 16.71 -3.77
CA VAL A 394 -6.43 17.16 -4.23
C VAL A 394 -5.53 17.36 -3.02
N HIS A 395 -4.32 16.81 -3.08
CA HIS A 395 -3.27 17.09 -2.11
C HIS A 395 -2.04 17.68 -2.81
N ILE A 396 -1.79 18.96 -2.56
CA ILE A 396 -0.66 19.70 -3.10
C ILE A 396 0.46 19.68 -2.06
N ARG A 397 1.65 19.22 -2.45
CA ARG A 397 2.83 19.22 -1.58
C ARG A 397 3.86 20.23 -2.06
N ARG A 398 4.25 21.14 -1.17
CA ARG A 398 5.32 22.14 -1.35
C ARG A 398 6.45 21.86 -0.34
N GLY A 399 6.88 22.85 0.43
CA GLY A 399 7.80 22.69 1.55
C GLY A 399 9.09 21.94 1.20
N ASP A 400 9.53 21.01 2.04
CA ASP A 400 10.78 20.26 1.81
C ASP A 400 10.68 19.08 0.84
N GLN A 401 9.48 18.74 0.33
CA GLN A 401 9.29 17.62 -0.59
C GLN A 401 9.04 18.11 -2.02
N LYS A 402 9.96 17.76 -2.91
CA LYS A 402 9.91 18.11 -4.33
C LYS A 402 9.30 17.00 -5.17
N ALA A 403 8.90 17.35 -6.40
CA ALA A 403 8.48 16.37 -7.39
C ALA A 403 9.62 15.38 -7.65
N ALA A 404 9.29 14.09 -7.68
CA ALA A 404 10.26 13.03 -7.92
C ALA A 404 10.76 13.08 -9.37
N PHE A 405 9.89 13.43 -10.33
CA PHE A 405 10.20 13.36 -11.76
C PHE A 405 9.89 14.68 -12.48
N THR A 406 8.61 15.09 -12.52
CA THR A 406 8.21 16.28 -13.29
C THR A 406 8.41 17.54 -12.46
N LYS A 407 9.51 18.25 -12.71
CA LYS A 407 9.86 19.49 -12.01
C LYS A 407 9.48 20.72 -12.83
N GLY A 408 8.68 21.60 -12.23
CA GLY A 408 8.54 22.99 -12.69
C GLY A 408 9.76 23.85 -12.28
N PRO A 409 9.72 25.16 -12.54
CA PRO A 409 10.84 26.08 -12.26
C PRO A 409 11.37 26.04 -10.82
N GLU A 410 10.49 25.72 -9.86
CA GLU A 410 10.82 25.67 -8.43
C GLU A 410 11.10 24.25 -7.91
N GLY A 411 11.08 23.25 -8.79
CA GLY A 411 11.21 21.84 -8.42
C GLY A 411 9.91 21.19 -7.93
N TYR A 412 8.78 21.88 -8.02
CA TYR A 412 7.44 21.34 -7.74
C TYR A 412 6.67 21.07 -9.03
N VAL A 413 5.66 20.21 -8.95
CA VAL A 413 4.71 20.03 -10.05
C VAL A 413 3.88 21.32 -10.21
N PRO A 414 3.80 21.91 -11.43
CA PRO A 414 2.97 23.09 -11.71
C PRO A 414 1.49 22.87 -11.33
N LEU A 415 0.82 23.91 -10.82
CA LEU A 415 -0.58 23.81 -10.37
C LEU A 415 -1.54 23.48 -11.53
N GLU A 416 -1.21 23.90 -12.74
CA GLU A 416 -1.94 23.62 -13.96
C GLU A 416 -2.07 22.11 -14.21
N ASN A 417 -1.07 21.32 -13.81
CA ASN A 417 -1.13 19.87 -13.92
C ASN A 417 -2.15 19.27 -12.95
N TYR A 418 -2.25 19.81 -11.73
CA TYR A 418 -3.29 19.39 -10.78
C TYR A 418 -4.67 19.75 -11.32
N VAL A 419 -4.83 20.97 -11.87
CA VAL A 419 -6.10 21.43 -12.46
C VAL A 419 -6.51 20.52 -13.62
N GLN A 420 -5.58 20.20 -14.53
CA GLN A 420 -5.85 19.29 -15.64
C GLN A 420 -6.26 17.89 -15.15
N ALA A 421 -5.56 17.33 -14.16
CA ALA A 421 -5.89 16.02 -13.62
C ALA A 421 -7.26 15.99 -12.89
N VAL A 422 -7.64 17.11 -12.26
CA VAL A 422 -8.98 17.27 -11.68
C VAL A 422 -10.05 17.35 -12.76
N GLU A 423 -9.80 18.06 -13.86
CA GLU A 423 -10.72 18.09 -15.01
C GLU A 423 -10.88 16.69 -15.64
N ASP A 424 -9.77 15.96 -15.80
CA ASP A 424 -9.80 14.58 -16.31
C ASP A 424 -10.61 13.67 -15.37
N ALA A 425 -10.42 13.80 -14.05
CA ALA A 425 -11.20 13.07 -13.05
C ALA A 425 -12.68 13.47 -13.04
N ARG A 426 -12.98 14.76 -13.23
CA ARG A 426 -14.36 15.25 -13.38
C ARG A 426 -15.04 14.63 -14.58
N VAL A 427 -14.40 14.66 -15.75
CA VAL A 427 -14.94 14.03 -16.96
C VAL A 427 -15.16 12.53 -16.75
N ARG A 428 -14.20 11.85 -16.12
CA ARG A 428 -14.24 10.39 -15.89
C ARG A 428 -15.36 9.95 -14.95
N TYR A 429 -15.58 10.69 -13.86
CA TYR A 429 -16.44 10.22 -12.76
C TYR A 429 -17.72 11.02 -12.55
N PHE A 430 -17.77 12.24 -13.08
CA PHE A 430 -18.90 13.15 -12.93
C PHE A 430 -19.44 13.61 -14.31
N GLY A 431 -18.82 13.17 -15.41
CA GLY A 431 -19.18 13.57 -16.77
C GLY A 431 -20.54 13.03 -17.24
N ASP A 432 -21.07 13.69 -18.27
CA ASP A 432 -22.40 13.45 -18.82
C ASP A 432 -22.55 12.01 -19.32
N THR A 433 -23.46 11.24 -18.72
CA THR A 433 -24.06 10.11 -19.43
C THR A 433 -24.85 10.70 -20.60
N GLU A 434 -24.46 10.39 -21.83
CA GLU A 434 -25.00 11.00 -23.07
C GLU A 434 -26.51 10.77 -23.33
N GLU A 435 -27.28 10.20 -22.40
CA GLU A 435 -28.55 9.53 -22.71
C GLU A 435 -29.85 10.28 -22.38
N SER A 436 -29.86 11.61 -22.22
CA SER A 436 -31.15 12.32 -22.14
C SER A 436 -31.18 13.65 -22.90
N PRO A 437 -31.71 13.65 -24.15
CA PRO A 437 -31.84 14.85 -25.00
C PRO A 437 -32.92 15.85 -24.54
N GLY A 438 -33.29 15.88 -23.25
CA GLY A 438 -34.50 16.56 -22.77
C GLY A 438 -34.32 17.65 -21.72
N ASP A 439 -33.32 17.54 -20.83
CA ASP A 439 -33.16 18.48 -19.71
C ASP A 439 -31.95 19.39 -19.90
N GLN A 440 -32.17 20.49 -20.61
CA GLN A 440 -31.20 21.58 -20.69
C GLN A 440 -31.24 22.38 -19.38
N ASP A 441 -30.06 22.72 -18.84
CA ASP A 441 -29.80 23.76 -17.83
C ASP A 441 -29.69 23.44 -16.32
N ALA A 442 -29.80 22.18 -15.86
CA ALA A 442 -29.29 21.85 -14.52
C ALA A 442 -27.77 21.61 -14.58
N GLY A 443 -26.98 22.69 -14.58
CA GLY A 443 -25.51 22.59 -14.54
C GLY A 443 -25.05 21.96 -13.23
N ALA A 444 -24.73 20.66 -13.26
CA ALA A 444 -24.21 19.96 -12.10
C ALA A 444 -22.88 20.57 -11.65
N THR A 445 -22.62 20.58 -10.34
CA THR A 445 -21.36 21.08 -9.79
C THR A 445 -20.62 19.94 -9.09
N ALA A 446 -19.39 19.67 -9.51
CA ALA A 446 -18.49 18.76 -8.81
C ALA A 446 -17.63 19.55 -7.80
N VAL A 447 -17.55 19.04 -6.57
CA VAL A 447 -16.76 19.64 -5.50
C VAL A 447 -15.36 19.04 -5.50
N VAL A 448 -14.36 19.90 -5.27
CA VAL A 448 -12.96 19.56 -5.12
C VAL A 448 -12.51 19.90 -3.70
N TYR A 449 -12.18 18.89 -2.89
CA TYR A 449 -11.49 19.09 -1.62
C TYR A 449 -10.01 19.36 -1.89
N VAL A 450 -9.44 20.43 -1.35
CA VAL A 450 -8.04 20.80 -1.57
C VAL A 450 -7.32 20.92 -0.23
N ALA A 451 -6.30 20.09 -0.04
CA ALA A 451 -5.35 20.17 1.06
C ALA A 451 -3.96 20.52 0.53
N SER A 452 -3.23 21.32 1.30
CA SER A 452 -1.87 21.73 1.00
C SER A 452 -1.16 22.12 2.29
N ASP A 453 0.13 21.89 2.34
CA ASP A 453 1.00 22.43 3.39
C ASP A 453 1.33 23.91 3.19
N ASP A 454 0.99 24.47 2.02
CA ASP A 454 1.15 25.88 1.64
C ASP A 454 -0.21 26.50 1.28
N LEU A 455 -0.62 27.53 2.03
CA LEU A 455 -1.89 28.23 1.83
C LEU A 455 -1.94 29.00 0.50
N GLU A 456 -0.80 29.56 0.07
CA GLU A 456 -0.73 30.29 -1.21
C GLU A 456 -0.99 29.35 -2.39
N ALA A 457 -0.54 28.10 -2.28
CA ALA A 457 -0.83 27.06 -3.28
C ALA A 457 -2.32 26.70 -3.32
N VAL A 458 -3.05 26.70 -2.18
CA VAL A 458 -4.51 26.48 -2.16
C VAL A 458 -5.24 27.63 -2.86
N GLU A 459 -4.89 28.87 -2.55
CA GLU A 459 -5.53 30.07 -3.12
C GLU A 459 -5.26 30.19 -4.62
N SER A 460 -4.03 29.91 -5.04
CA SER A 460 -3.63 29.89 -6.45
C SER A 460 -4.35 28.78 -7.22
N PHE A 461 -4.44 27.58 -6.64
CA PHE A 461 -5.18 26.46 -7.24
C PHE A 461 -6.67 26.79 -7.39
N ASP A 462 -7.30 27.37 -6.36
CA ASP A 462 -8.70 27.82 -6.44
C ASP A 462 -8.93 28.87 -7.53
N SER A 463 -7.99 29.81 -7.68
CA SER A 463 -8.04 30.84 -8.72
C SER A 463 -7.95 30.23 -10.12
N LEU A 464 -7.08 29.24 -10.32
CA LEU A 464 -6.95 28.52 -11.60
C LEU A 464 -8.20 27.70 -11.92
N ILE A 465 -8.80 27.01 -10.95
CA ILE A 465 -10.06 26.29 -11.14
C ILE A 465 -11.18 27.25 -11.56
N LYS A 466 -11.29 28.41 -10.91
CA LYS A 466 -12.27 29.45 -11.27
C LYS A 466 -12.03 30.04 -12.67
N ALA A 467 -10.77 30.16 -13.09
CA ALA A 467 -10.43 30.65 -14.42
C ALA A 467 -10.72 29.61 -15.52
N GLY A 468 -10.47 28.32 -15.27
CA GLY A 468 -10.67 27.23 -16.23
C GLY A 468 -12.13 26.80 -16.43
N THR A 469 -12.96 26.93 -15.38
CA THR A 469 -14.38 26.52 -15.35
C THR A 469 -15.31 27.29 -16.31
N GLY A 470 -14.79 28.29 -17.03
CA GLY A 470 -15.51 29.02 -18.08
C GLY A 470 -15.52 28.37 -19.46
N THR A 471 -14.82 27.24 -19.66
CA THR A 471 -14.61 26.67 -21.01
C THR A 471 -15.25 25.28 -21.16
N ASN A 472 -16.45 25.25 -21.75
CA ASN A 472 -17.05 24.12 -22.47
C ASN A 472 -17.59 22.89 -21.69
N GLY A 473 -17.53 22.82 -20.36
CA GLY A 473 -18.10 21.71 -19.57
C GLY A 473 -19.52 21.96 -19.02
N ARG A 474 -20.41 20.97 -19.09
CA ARG A 474 -21.74 21.01 -18.43
C ARG A 474 -21.64 20.95 -16.90
N VAL A 475 -20.60 20.29 -16.39
CA VAL A 475 -20.32 20.17 -14.96
C VAL A 475 -19.27 21.20 -14.54
N ARG A 476 -19.61 22.08 -13.59
CA ARG A 476 -18.71 23.10 -13.04
C ARG A 476 -17.89 22.53 -11.88
N LEU A 477 -16.68 23.03 -11.70
CA LEU A 477 -15.86 22.74 -10.52
C LEU A 477 -15.99 23.86 -9.48
N THR A 478 -16.00 23.47 -8.21
CA THR A 478 -15.88 24.39 -7.08
C THR A 478 -14.98 23.78 -6.02
N THR A 479 -14.25 24.59 -5.27
CA THR A 479 -13.29 24.09 -4.28
C THR A 479 -13.76 24.29 -2.84
N PHE A 480 -13.39 23.35 -1.97
CA PHE A 480 -13.54 23.40 -0.53
C PHE A 480 -12.21 23.05 0.14
N SER A 481 -11.89 23.70 1.25
CA SER A 481 -10.67 23.48 2.03
C SER A 481 -10.93 23.85 3.48
N LEU A 482 -10.08 23.43 4.42
CA LEU A 482 -10.24 23.81 5.84
C LEU A 482 -10.19 25.34 6.06
N SER A 483 -9.46 26.11 5.25
CA SER A 483 -9.49 27.59 5.27
C SER A 483 -10.87 28.17 5.05
N LYS A 484 -11.70 27.48 4.27
CA LYS A 484 -13.03 27.92 3.87
C LYS A 484 -14.12 27.41 4.80
N SER A 485 -13.74 26.67 5.85
CA SER A 485 -14.66 26.13 6.84
C SER A 485 -15.39 27.25 7.59
N LYS A 486 -16.66 27.02 7.91
CA LYS A 486 -17.48 27.86 8.80
C LYS A 486 -17.20 27.58 10.27
N SER A 487 -16.68 26.38 10.58
CA SER A 487 -16.26 26.03 11.93
C SER A 487 -14.96 26.73 12.32
N PRO A 488 -14.95 27.54 13.39
CA PRO A 488 -13.72 28.13 13.91
C PRO A 488 -12.70 27.09 14.37
N ALA A 489 -13.18 25.93 14.85
CA ALA A 489 -12.30 24.85 15.28
C ALA A 489 -11.48 24.32 14.10
N LEU A 490 -12.13 24.04 12.97
CA LEU A 490 -11.46 23.54 11.76
C LEU A 490 -10.57 24.60 11.10
N VAL A 491 -11.02 25.86 11.02
CA VAL A 491 -10.20 26.97 10.48
C VAL A 491 -8.93 27.14 11.32
N SER A 492 -9.03 26.98 12.65
CA SER A 492 -7.87 27.12 13.52
C SER A 492 -6.79 26.07 13.29
N LEU A 493 -7.13 24.89 12.77
CA LEU A 493 -6.19 23.79 12.52
C LEU A 493 -5.24 24.06 11.35
N GLN A 494 -5.52 25.09 10.56
CA GLN A 494 -4.76 25.35 9.36
C GLN A 494 -3.36 25.89 9.67
N GLN A 495 -2.39 25.40 8.91
CA GLN A 495 -0.99 25.75 9.06
C GLN A 495 -0.74 27.18 8.54
N THR A 496 -0.73 28.14 9.46
CA THR A 496 -0.52 29.58 9.15
C THR A 496 0.89 30.06 9.47
N GLN A 497 1.70 29.26 10.17
CA GLN A 497 2.98 29.71 10.71
C GLN A 497 4.19 29.44 9.80
N MET A 498 4.09 28.47 8.88
CA MET A 498 5.20 28.17 7.95
C MET A 498 4.92 28.80 6.59
N LYS A 499 5.77 29.75 6.19
CA LYS A 499 5.69 30.36 4.87
C LYS A 499 6.36 29.45 3.84
N GLY A 500 5.67 29.12 2.75
CA GLY A 500 6.23 28.30 1.65
C GLY A 500 6.09 26.78 1.83
N GLY A 501 5.29 26.33 2.79
CA GLY A 501 4.98 24.92 2.98
C GLY A 501 5.62 24.29 4.22
N TYR A 502 5.36 23.01 4.42
CA TYR A 502 5.86 22.24 5.55
C TYR A 502 7.32 21.79 5.32
N VAL A 503 8.20 22.17 6.24
CA VAL A 503 9.61 21.74 6.26
C VAL A 503 9.86 20.98 7.56
N GLN A 504 10.21 19.70 7.47
CA GLN A 504 10.37 18.81 8.62
C GLN A 504 11.43 19.32 9.61
N VAL A 505 12.56 19.80 9.11
CA VAL A 505 13.66 20.33 9.93
C VAL A 505 13.26 21.62 10.66
N GLU A 506 12.43 22.45 10.04
CA GLU A 506 11.90 23.67 10.68
C GLU A 506 10.82 23.32 11.70
N PHE A 507 9.98 22.33 11.38
CA PHE A 507 9.00 21.80 12.32
C PHE A 507 9.70 21.32 13.59
N GLU A 508 10.78 20.53 13.48
CA GLU A 508 11.57 20.09 14.64
C GLU A 508 12.10 21.25 15.48
N LYS A 509 12.61 22.30 14.84
CA LYS A 509 13.24 23.45 15.50
C LYS A 509 12.27 24.53 15.99
N MET A 510 10.99 24.40 15.66
CA MET A 510 9.99 25.41 15.98
C MET A 510 9.91 25.63 17.51
N GLU A 511 10.17 26.85 17.96
CA GLU A 511 10.07 27.24 19.39
C GLU A 511 8.61 27.46 19.83
N VAL A 512 7.66 26.74 19.24
CA VAL A 512 6.27 26.72 19.71
C VAL A 512 6.09 25.66 20.79
N GLY A 513 5.16 25.91 21.70
CA GLY A 513 4.78 24.92 22.71
C GLY A 513 4.17 23.66 22.09
N ASP A 514 4.21 22.57 22.83
CA ASP A 514 3.69 21.26 22.41
C ASP A 514 2.24 21.33 21.92
N ASP A 515 1.42 22.18 22.54
CA ASP A 515 0.02 22.40 22.16
C ASP A 515 -0.15 22.86 20.70
N GLU A 516 0.74 23.73 20.19
CA GLU A 516 0.66 24.19 18.80
C GLU A 516 1.10 23.09 17.83
N ARG A 517 2.11 22.27 18.19
CA ARG A 517 2.52 21.11 17.39
C ARG A 517 1.42 20.06 17.32
N VAL A 518 0.74 19.81 18.45
CA VAL A 518 -0.43 18.94 18.51
C VAL A 518 -1.52 19.49 17.60
N LYS A 519 -1.81 20.78 17.66
CA LYS A 519 -2.82 21.43 16.83
C LYS A 519 -2.51 21.35 15.33
N LEU A 520 -1.26 21.62 14.92
CA LEU A 520 -0.83 21.49 13.53
C LEU A 520 -0.92 20.04 13.03
N THR A 521 -0.46 19.09 13.86
CA THR A 521 -0.55 17.65 13.55
C THR A 521 -2.00 17.21 13.39
N ARG A 522 -2.90 17.71 14.25
CA ARG A 522 -4.34 17.47 14.17
C ARG A 522 -4.95 18.00 12.88
N GLY A 523 -4.52 19.16 12.39
CA GLY A 523 -4.88 19.64 11.05
C GLY A 523 -4.52 18.65 9.95
N THR A 524 -3.29 18.11 9.98
CA THR A 524 -2.85 17.07 9.03
C THR A 524 -3.66 15.78 9.15
N VAL A 525 -4.07 15.38 10.36
CA VAL A 525 -4.95 14.20 10.57
C VAL A 525 -6.31 14.43 9.90
N VAL A 526 -6.92 15.60 10.07
CA VAL A 526 -8.20 15.95 9.44
C VAL A 526 -8.06 16.01 7.92
N ASP A 527 -6.99 16.65 7.41
CA ASP A 527 -6.71 16.69 5.98
C ASP A 527 -6.52 15.29 5.40
N LEU A 528 -5.77 14.39 6.06
CA LEU A 528 -5.60 13.01 5.60
C LEU A 528 -6.96 12.26 5.55
N ALA A 529 -7.86 12.53 6.50
CA ALA A 529 -9.19 11.93 6.55
C ALA A 529 -10.11 12.36 5.42
N LEU A 530 -10.01 13.61 4.98
CA LEU A 530 -10.75 14.13 3.84
C LEU A 530 -10.05 13.80 2.50
N VAL A 531 -8.72 13.81 2.46
CA VAL A 531 -7.99 13.49 1.25
C VAL A 531 -8.13 12.02 0.87
N GLY A 532 -7.85 11.13 1.82
CA GLY A 532 -7.89 9.69 1.58
C GLY A 532 -9.26 9.06 1.80
N GLY A 533 -10.15 9.71 2.57
CA GLY A 533 -11.39 9.08 3.01
C GLY A 533 -11.20 8.04 4.13
N VAL A 534 -10.10 8.08 4.90
CA VAL A 534 -9.84 7.18 6.05
C VAL A 534 -10.78 7.46 7.23
N TRP A 535 -11.02 6.45 8.08
CA TRP A 535 -11.72 6.59 9.37
C TRP A 535 -13.18 7.07 9.24
N ASN A 536 -13.98 6.38 8.43
CA ASN A 536 -15.44 6.57 8.43
C ASN A 536 -16.05 5.85 9.65
N GLU A 537 -17.09 6.44 10.26
CA GLU A 537 -17.74 5.87 11.45
C GLU A 537 -18.55 4.59 11.13
N ASP A 538 -18.99 4.46 9.87
CA ASP A 538 -19.64 3.26 9.37
C ASP A 538 -18.55 2.25 9.00
N GLY A 539 -18.35 1.28 9.89
CA GLY A 539 -17.38 0.21 9.78
C GLY A 539 -17.63 -0.74 8.61
N GLU A 540 -17.59 -0.23 7.37
CA GLU A 540 -17.16 -1.02 6.24
C GLU A 540 -15.68 -1.35 6.47
N ALA A 541 -15.46 -2.42 7.21
CA ALA A 541 -14.26 -3.22 7.03
C ALA A 541 -14.07 -3.40 5.52
N VAL A 542 -12.82 -3.28 5.06
CA VAL A 542 -12.44 -3.49 3.66
C VAL A 542 -12.65 -4.97 3.35
N GLU A 543 -13.91 -5.40 3.18
CA GLU A 543 -14.25 -6.72 2.71
C GLU A 543 -14.09 -6.71 1.19
N GLU A 544 -12.88 -7.04 0.75
CA GLU A 544 -12.58 -7.42 -0.63
C GLU A 544 -13.10 -8.84 -0.95
N SER A 545 -14.12 -9.33 -0.24
CA SER A 545 -14.77 -10.60 -0.56
C SER A 545 -15.88 -10.36 -1.58
N GLY A 546 -15.63 -10.75 -2.83
CA GLY A 546 -16.61 -10.78 -3.91
C GLY A 546 -17.77 -11.74 -3.67
N GLY A 547 -18.64 -11.42 -2.70
CA GLY A 547 -19.93 -12.05 -2.48
C GLY A 547 -21.05 -11.13 -2.93
N GLU A 548 -21.57 -11.36 -4.15
CA GLU A 548 -22.90 -10.88 -4.51
C GLU A 548 -23.92 -11.46 -3.52
N GLY A 549 -24.66 -10.60 -2.81
CA GLY A 549 -25.90 -11.00 -2.14
C GLY A 549 -25.93 -10.72 -0.63
N GLY A 550 -26.13 -9.46 -0.27
CA GLY A 550 -26.40 -9.06 1.10
C GLY A 550 -27.09 -7.70 1.18
N SER A 551 -28.24 -7.53 0.52
CA SER A 551 -29.07 -6.33 0.59
C SER A 551 -29.78 -6.24 1.95
N GLY A 552 -29.01 -6.01 3.02
CA GLY A 552 -29.53 -5.47 4.27
C GLY A 552 -29.47 -3.95 4.19
N GLU A 553 -30.48 -3.31 3.59
CA GLU A 553 -30.65 -1.86 3.61
C GLU A 553 -30.87 -1.40 5.06
N ARG A 554 -29.77 -1.18 5.79
CA ARG A 554 -29.79 -0.21 6.86
C ARG A 554 -29.73 1.14 6.16
N GLU A 555 -30.71 2.01 6.38
CA GLU A 555 -30.68 3.42 6.00
C GLU A 555 -29.49 4.09 6.74
N GLY A 556 -28.28 3.80 6.28
CA GLY A 556 -27.04 4.40 6.73
C GLY A 556 -26.96 5.80 6.13
N GLU A 557 -26.57 6.76 6.96
CA GLU A 557 -26.29 8.10 6.49
C GLU A 557 -25.25 8.03 5.37
N ALA A 558 -25.58 8.56 4.18
CA ALA A 558 -24.67 8.50 3.03
C ALA A 558 -23.28 9.07 3.39
N VAL A 559 -22.26 8.20 3.34
CA VAL A 559 -20.88 8.51 3.72
C VAL A 559 -20.23 9.35 2.63
N VAL A 560 -19.66 10.49 3.02
CA VAL A 560 -18.96 11.40 2.12
C VAL A 560 -17.53 10.91 1.93
N LYS A 561 -17.26 10.30 0.77
CA LYS A 561 -15.94 9.74 0.41
C LYS A 561 -15.42 10.39 -0.89
N PRO A 562 -14.09 10.53 -1.05
CA PRO A 562 -13.53 10.99 -2.31
C PRO A 562 -13.78 9.97 -3.42
N GLN A 563 -14.25 10.44 -4.56
CA GLN A 563 -14.42 9.67 -5.78
C GLN A 563 -13.08 9.43 -6.49
N ALA A 564 -12.15 10.38 -6.37
CA ALA A 564 -10.78 10.30 -6.86
C ALA A 564 -9.87 11.17 -6.00
N VAL A 565 -8.58 10.86 -5.98
CA VAL A 565 -7.52 11.59 -5.28
C VAL A 565 -6.42 11.94 -6.25
N VAL A 566 -6.17 13.24 -6.44
CA VAL A 566 -5.10 13.80 -7.27
C VAL A 566 -3.96 14.28 -6.38
N CYS A 567 -2.77 13.74 -6.56
CA CYS A 567 -1.62 14.09 -5.73
C CYS A 567 -0.29 13.70 -6.38
N THR A 568 0.82 13.88 -5.66
CA THR A 568 2.17 13.52 -6.10
C THR A 568 2.80 12.47 -5.20
N ILE A 569 3.42 11.45 -5.78
CA ILE A 569 4.07 10.33 -5.05
C ILE A 569 5.23 10.75 -4.14
N GLY A 570 5.77 11.96 -4.31
CA GLY A 570 6.71 12.55 -3.35
C GLY A 570 6.10 12.79 -1.95
N SER A 571 4.77 12.84 -1.84
CA SER A 571 4.06 13.03 -0.58
C SER A 571 3.63 11.71 0.06
N SER A 572 4.00 11.47 1.32
CA SER A 572 3.49 10.33 2.09
C SER A 572 1.97 10.40 2.33
N ILE A 573 1.37 11.59 2.34
CA ILE A 573 -0.10 11.74 2.38
C ILE A 573 -0.70 11.19 1.09
N CYS A 574 -0.07 11.43 -0.06
CA CYS A 574 -0.50 10.86 -1.34
C CYS A 574 -0.39 9.33 -1.36
N LEU A 575 0.69 8.77 -0.82
CA LEU A 575 0.85 7.31 -0.77
C LEU A 575 -0.21 6.67 0.14
N LEU A 576 -0.49 7.26 1.30
CA LEU A 576 -1.52 6.77 2.22
C LEU A 576 -2.94 6.94 1.68
N SER A 577 -3.21 7.98 0.87
CA SER A 577 -4.56 8.22 0.34
C SER A 577 -5.03 7.18 -0.68
N ALA A 578 -4.12 6.36 -1.23
CA ALA A 578 -4.48 5.22 -2.06
C ALA A 578 -5.19 4.12 -1.26
N ILE A 579 -4.81 3.92 0.01
CA ILE A 579 -5.25 2.78 0.84
C ILE A 579 -6.78 2.71 1.01
N PRO A 580 -7.49 3.80 1.37
CA PRO A 580 -8.91 3.75 1.68
C PRO A 580 -9.78 3.71 0.43
N LEU A 581 -9.19 3.96 -0.74
CA LEU A 581 -9.86 3.76 -2.03
C LEU A 581 -10.00 2.27 -2.37
N THR A 582 -9.44 1.34 -1.57
CA THR A 582 -9.28 -0.10 -1.86
C THR A 582 -8.32 -0.36 -3.01
N TRP A 583 -7.90 -1.62 -3.21
CA TRP A 583 -6.95 -1.96 -4.28
C TRP A 583 -7.52 -1.63 -5.67
N SER A 584 -8.74 -2.11 -5.95
CA SER A 584 -9.42 -1.90 -7.23
C SER A 584 -9.85 -0.45 -7.42
N GLY A 585 -10.28 0.25 -6.36
CA GLY A 585 -10.57 1.68 -6.50
C GLY A 585 -9.30 2.50 -6.74
N ALA A 586 -8.22 2.24 -6.01
CA ALA A 586 -6.96 2.98 -6.17
C ALA A 586 -6.36 2.79 -7.57
N PHE A 587 -6.26 1.54 -8.04
CA PHE A 587 -5.51 1.18 -9.26
C PHE A 587 -6.39 0.79 -10.46
N GLY A 588 -7.72 0.81 -10.31
CA GLY A 588 -8.64 0.22 -11.28
C GLY A 588 -8.64 -1.31 -11.19
N ASP A 589 -9.54 -1.97 -11.93
CA ASP A 589 -9.41 -3.41 -12.16
C ASP A 589 -8.11 -3.63 -12.93
N MET A 590 -7.18 -4.38 -12.33
CA MET A 590 -5.89 -4.64 -12.95
C MET A 590 -6.06 -5.27 -14.33
N ASP A 591 -5.09 -5.07 -15.22
CA ASP A 591 -5.18 -5.57 -16.57
C ASP A 591 -5.59 -7.06 -16.61
N PRO A 592 -6.49 -7.45 -17.52
CA PRO A 592 -7.03 -8.82 -17.54
C PRO A 592 -5.99 -9.88 -17.89
N LYS A 593 -4.79 -9.47 -18.33
CA LYS A 593 -3.66 -10.38 -18.61
C LYS A 593 -2.85 -10.70 -17.34
N GLY A 594 -3.18 -10.09 -16.19
CA GLY A 594 -2.51 -10.30 -14.92
C GLY A 594 -1.10 -9.70 -14.86
N LEU A 595 -0.76 -8.78 -15.76
CA LEU A 595 0.57 -8.16 -15.81
C LEU A 595 0.76 -7.09 -14.74
N GLY A 596 -0.28 -6.73 -13.99
CA GLY A 596 -0.24 -5.76 -12.89
C GLY A 596 -0.12 -4.32 -13.36
N TYR A 597 -0.65 -4.01 -14.55
CA TYR A 597 -0.84 -2.64 -15.00
C TYR A 597 -2.21 -2.14 -14.52
N PRO A 598 -2.28 -0.93 -13.94
CA PRO A 598 -3.54 -0.34 -13.50
C PRO A 598 -4.43 0.01 -14.69
N ASN A 599 -5.74 -0.20 -14.56
CA ASN A 599 -6.70 0.31 -15.53
C ASN A 599 -6.96 1.79 -15.28
N ARG A 600 -6.34 2.64 -16.12
CA ARG A 600 -6.36 4.10 -15.97
C ARG A 600 -7.78 4.70 -16.06
N ASP A 601 -8.71 4.01 -16.71
CA ASP A 601 -10.10 4.48 -16.86
C ASP A 601 -10.94 4.28 -15.59
N GLN A 602 -10.52 3.36 -14.71
CA GLN A 602 -11.17 3.09 -13.42
C GLN A 602 -10.33 3.54 -12.22
N GLN A 603 -9.07 3.92 -12.46
CA GLN A 603 -8.11 4.33 -11.44
C GLN A 603 -8.56 5.61 -10.73
N ARG A 604 -8.74 5.56 -9.41
CA ARG A 604 -9.15 6.72 -8.59
C ARG A 604 -7.98 7.39 -7.86
N TRP A 605 -6.84 6.72 -7.71
CA TRP A 605 -5.63 7.34 -7.18
C TRP A 605 -4.75 7.84 -8.33
N LEU A 606 -4.70 9.15 -8.53
CA LEU A 606 -4.13 9.82 -9.68
C LEU A 606 -2.83 10.53 -9.31
N ASP A 607 -1.71 9.84 -9.53
CA ASP A 607 -0.39 10.45 -9.46
C ASP A 607 -0.10 11.29 -10.70
N ILE A 608 0.21 12.56 -10.48
CA ILE A 608 0.54 13.51 -11.54
C ILE A 608 2.02 13.80 -11.68
N ASP A 609 2.86 13.30 -10.76
CA ASP A 609 4.31 13.48 -10.81
C ASP A 609 4.89 12.79 -12.05
N GLU A 610 4.39 11.57 -12.34
CA GLU A 610 4.83 10.76 -13.46
C GLU A 610 4.00 10.93 -14.73
N ARG A 611 2.82 11.57 -14.63
CA ARG A 611 1.78 11.60 -15.70
C ARG A 611 1.49 10.19 -16.27
N GLY A 612 1.76 9.16 -15.45
CA GLY A 612 1.85 7.73 -15.79
C GLY A 612 2.67 7.41 -17.04
N ALA A 613 3.83 8.06 -17.18
CA ALA A 613 4.95 7.60 -17.98
C ALA A 613 5.58 6.33 -17.37
N ILE A 614 5.52 6.20 -16.04
CA ILE A 614 5.97 5.04 -15.29
C ILE A 614 4.75 4.40 -14.61
N VAL A 615 4.65 3.07 -14.64
CA VAL A 615 3.62 2.34 -13.88
C VAL A 615 3.73 2.80 -12.43
N PRO A 616 2.66 3.35 -11.83
CA PRO A 616 2.77 4.04 -10.57
C PRO A 616 3.42 3.13 -9.54
N ALA A 617 4.58 3.53 -9.02
CA ALA A 617 5.30 2.77 -8.01
C ALA A 617 4.69 3.10 -6.64
N TRP A 618 3.43 2.71 -6.41
CA TRP A 618 2.89 2.78 -5.05
C TRP A 618 3.84 1.99 -4.15
N ARG A 619 4.21 2.60 -3.02
CA ARG A 619 5.05 1.99 -2.00
C ARG A 619 4.35 2.18 -0.68
N ALA A 620 4.36 1.14 0.14
CA ALA A 620 3.70 1.15 1.43
C ALA A 620 4.28 2.21 2.38
N PHE A 621 5.56 2.52 2.24
CA PHE A 621 6.28 3.52 3.02
C PHE A 621 7.52 3.97 2.22
N ARG A 622 8.12 5.09 2.62
CA ARG A 622 9.43 5.53 2.09
C ARG A 622 10.52 5.08 3.05
N MET A 623 11.62 4.61 2.48
CA MET A 623 12.85 4.35 3.23
C MET A 623 13.69 5.63 3.22
N PHE A 624 14.21 6.02 4.38
CA PHE A 624 14.91 7.30 4.61
C PHE A 624 16.38 7.13 4.96
#